data_AF-A0A3D1HHQ5-F1
#
_entry.id   AF-A0A3D1HHQ5-F1
#
_cell.length_a   1.000
_cell.length_b   1.000
_cell.length_c   1.000
_cell.angle_alpha   90.00
_cell.angle_beta   90.00
_cell.angle_gamma   90.00
#
_symmetry.space_group_name_H-M   'P 1'
#
loop_
_entity.id
_entity.type
_entity.pdbx_description
1 polymer ?
#
loop_
_entity_poly.entity_id
_entity_poly.type
_entity_poly.pdbx_seq_one_letter_code
_entity_poly.pdbx_strand_id
1 'polypeptide(L)'
;MNNLKRFGLMVAGMAALATTMTAQDKVEATVSADFVSDYVWRGQHLGDISVQPTLGVAYKGLSLSAWGNYGLSNSDDNKEIDITLGYTTGGFNVGITDYWSAKEGKYFSYASHKTLHVFEANIGYDFGPVALQWYTNFAGADGLNKSGDRAYSSYVEASAPFKLAGCDWTAAVGAVPYATDFYANANGFAVTNVSLKAEKEITVTKSFTLPLFASISANPSTQKAYFVFGFTLRP
;
A
#
# COMPACT_ATOMS: atom_id res chain seq x y z
N MET A 1 -23.51 -1.56 26.84
CA MET A 1 -22.50 -0.52 26.59
C MET A 1 -21.28 -1.17 25.96
N ASN A 2 -21.06 -0.92 24.66
CA ASN A 2 -19.76 -0.82 23.98
C ASN A 2 -19.98 -1.00 22.46
N ASN A 3 -20.43 0.08 21.82
CA ASN A 3 -20.31 0.25 20.37
C ASN A 3 -18.94 0.88 20.11
N LEU A 4 -17.88 0.07 20.08
CA LEU A 4 -16.60 0.51 19.53
C LEU A 4 -16.62 0.16 18.04
N LYS A 5 -16.91 1.15 17.21
CA LYS A 5 -16.77 1.05 15.75
C LYS A 5 -15.29 0.75 15.47
N ARG A 6 -14.99 -0.44 14.94
CA ARG A 6 -13.63 -0.89 14.64
C ARG A 6 -13.15 -0.18 13.36
N PHE A 7 -12.07 0.58 13.50
CA PHE A 7 -11.39 1.28 12.40
C PHE A 7 -10.44 0.29 11.71
N GLY A 8 -10.64 0.03 10.42
CA GLY A 8 -9.65 -0.64 9.58
C GLY A 8 -8.64 0.40 9.09
N LEU A 9 -7.35 0.18 9.39
CA LEU A 9 -6.19 0.95 8.93
C LEU A 9 -5.54 0.23 7.75
N MET A 10 -5.26 0.85 6.60
CA MET A 10 -4.95 0.08 5.39
C MET A 10 -4.31 0.95 4.28
N VAL A 11 -3.15 0.55 3.72
CA VAL A 11 -2.16 1.44 3.04
C VAL A 11 -1.81 1.10 1.60
N ALA A 12 -2.10 1.95 0.61
CA ALA A 12 -1.72 1.77 -0.80
C ALA A 12 -0.32 1.18 -0.99
N GLY A 13 -0.24 0.12 -1.80
CA GLY A 13 1.02 -0.55 -2.10
C GLY A 13 2.01 0.45 -2.67
N MET A 14 3.11 0.70 -1.93
CA MET A 14 4.29 1.35 -2.48
C MET A 14 4.70 0.54 -3.71
N ALA A 15 4.34 1.04 -4.89
CA ALA A 15 5.01 0.64 -6.10
C ALA A 15 6.49 0.90 -5.81
N ALA A 16 7.27 -0.17 -5.66
CA ALA A 16 8.71 -0.07 -5.60
C ALA A 16 9.11 0.66 -6.88
N LEU A 17 9.42 1.95 -6.75
CA LEU A 17 10.17 2.67 -7.74
C LEU A 17 11.44 1.85 -7.89
N ALA A 18 11.49 1.03 -8.94
CA ALA A 18 12.69 0.35 -9.37
C ALA A 18 13.64 1.43 -9.88
N THR A 19 14.22 2.20 -8.96
CA THR A 19 15.34 3.06 -9.27
C THR A 19 16.49 2.15 -9.62
N THR A 20 16.95 2.31 -10.84
CA THR A 20 18.05 1.58 -11.44
C THR A 20 19.24 1.51 -10.48
N MET A 21 19.77 0.29 -10.31
CA MET A 21 20.80 -0.12 -9.34
C MET A 21 22.17 0.60 -9.45
N THR A 22 22.25 1.73 -10.13
CA THR A 22 23.50 2.48 -10.39
C THR A 22 23.57 3.84 -9.68
N ALA A 23 22.57 4.22 -8.87
CA ALA A 23 22.46 5.55 -8.24
C ALA A 23 22.83 5.63 -6.75
N GLN A 24 23.36 4.56 -6.13
CA GLN A 24 23.49 4.44 -4.68
C GLN A 24 24.42 5.44 -3.96
N ASP A 25 25.19 6.30 -4.66
CA ASP A 25 26.11 7.25 -4.01
C ASP A 25 25.54 8.65 -3.75
N LYS A 26 24.31 8.95 -4.18
CA LYS A 26 23.66 10.25 -3.92
C LYS A 26 22.46 10.09 -3.01
N VAL A 27 22.16 11.16 -2.27
CA VAL A 27 20.88 11.27 -1.56
C VAL A 27 19.81 11.57 -2.60
N GLU A 28 18.77 10.74 -2.63
CA GLU A 28 17.61 10.89 -3.48
C GLU A 28 16.44 11.42 -2.65
N ALA A 29 15.66 12.34 -3.22
CA ALA A 29 14.45 12.85 -2.60
C ALA A 29 13.25 12.54 -3.49
N THR A 30 12.13 12.20 -2.88
CA THR A 30 10.85 11.95 -3.55
C THR A 30 9.84 13.00 -3.10
N VAL A 31 9.21 13.66 -4.06
CA VAL A 31 8.01 14.48 -3.84
C VAL A 31 7.04 14.12 -4.95
N SER A 32 5.90 13.55 -4.60
CA SER A 32 4.87 13.20 -5.58
C SER A 32 3.48 13.20 -4.94
N ALA A 33 2.45 13.10 -5.78
CA ALA A 33 1.10 12.83 -5.32
C ALA A 33 0.35 12.03 -6.38
N ASP A 34 -0.31 10.95 -5.97
CA ASP A 34 -1.24 10.24 -6.83
C ASP A 34 -2.63 10.83 -6.70
N PHE A 35 -3.34 10.91 -7.82
CA PHE A 35 -4.77 11.17 -7.84
C PHE A 35 -5.46 9.90 -8.34
N VAL A 36 -6.37 9.36 -7.55
CA VAL A 36 -7.07 8.12 -7.86
C VAL A 36 -8.58 8.32 -7.82
N SER A 37 -9.27 7.60 -8.70
CA SER A 37 -10.74 7.56 -8.73
C SER A 37 -11.34 6.74 -7.57
N ASP A 38 -10.56 5.83 -6.99
CA ASP A 38 -10.93 4.94 -5.91
C ASP A 38 -9.64 4.48 -5.21
N TYR A 39 -9.63 4.51 -3.88
CA TYR A 39 -8.53 4.01 -3.07
C TYR A 39 -8.73 2.52 -2.76
N VAL A 40 -8.10 1.68 -3.58
CA VAL A 40 -8.10 0.22 -3.43
C VAL A 40 -6.75 -0.30 -2.97
N TRP A 41 -6.73 -1.11 -1.91
CA TRP A 41 -5.52 -1.72 -1.37
C TRP A 41 -5.69 -3.19 -1.01
N ARG A 42 -4.81 -4.06 -1.53
CA ARG A 42 -4.82 -5.52 -1.29
C ARG A 42 -6.22 -6.14 -1.49
N GLY A 43 -6.97 -5.56 -2.44
CA GLY A 43 -8.35 -5.88 -2.80
C GLY A 43 -9.43 -5.34 -1.86
N GLN A 44 -9.15 -4.31 -1.09
CA GLN A 44 -10.09 -3.64 -0.19
C GLN A 44 -10.35 -2.22 -0.68
N HIS A 45 -11.60 -1.79 -0.63
CA HIS A 45 -12.01 -0.41 -0.91
C HIS A 45 -11.93 0.43 0.37
N LEU A 46 -11.14 1.49 0.34
CA LEU A 46 -10.75 2.25 1.54
C LEU A 46 -11.08 3.71 1.50
N GLY A 47 -11.38 4.24 0.33
CA GLY A 47 -11.78 5.61 0.14
C GLY A 47 -12.21 5.82 -1.29
N ASP A 48 -12.98 6.87 -1.51
CA ASP A 48 -13.45 7.21 -2.84
C ASP A 48 -12.34 7.99 -3.59
N ILE A 49 -12.72 8.97 -4.42
CA ILE A 49 -11.78 9.82 -5.16
C ILE A 49 -10.81 10.45 -4.16
N SER A 50 -9.51 10.20 -4.30
CA SER A 50 -8.51 10.56 -3.29
C SER A 50 -7.25 11.17 -3.90
N VAL A 51 -6.59 12.02 -3.10
CA VAL A 51 -5.22 12.49 -3.34
C VAL A 51 -4.28 11.86 -2.33
N GLN A 52 -3.13 11.39 -2.82
CA GLN A 52 -2.23 10.53 -2.08
C GLN A 52 -0.79 11.05 -2.16
N PRO A 53 -0.39 12.01 -1.29
CA PRO A 53 0.94 12.59 -1.31
C PRO A 53 2.01 11.60 -0.85
N THR A 54 3.21 11.72 -1.42
CA THR A 54 4.41 11.01 -1.00
C THR A 54 5.58 11.99 -0.83
N LEU A 55 6.30 11.85 0.29
CA LEU A 55 7.56 12.51 0.57
C LEU A 55 8.58 11.43 0.97
N GLY A 56 9.81 11.50 0.47
CA GLY A 56 10.81 10.52 0.86
C GLY A 56 12.25 11.00 0.69
N VAL A 57 13.15 10.31 1.39
CA VAL A 57 14.59 10.41 1.21
C VAL A 57 15.19 9.01 1.17
N ALA A 58 16.16 8.78 0.29
CA ALA A 58 16.87 7.51 0.19
C ALA A 58 18.37 7.71 0.01
N TYR A 59 19.16 6.79 0.56
CA TYR A 59 20.61 6.75 0.44
C TYR A 59 21.14 5.32 0.65
N LYS A 60 21.95 4.82 -0.31
CA LYS A 60 22.59 3.49 -0.23
C LYS A 60 21.64 2.34 0.14
N GLY A 61 20.44 2.37 -0.43
CA GLY A 61 19.41 1.37 -0.20
C GLY A 61 18.53 1.64 1.03
N LEU A 62 18.95 2.46 1.99
CA LEU A 62 18.12 2.89 3.11
C LEU A 62 17.15 3.98 2.63
N SER A 63 15.88 3.91 3.02
CA SER A 63 14.87 4.92 2.70
C SER A 63 14.00 5.26 3.91
N LEU A 64 13.57 6.51 3.99
CA LEU A 64 12.53 6.97 4.90
C LEU A 64 11.49 7.75 4.09
N SER A 65 10.23 7.32 4.13
CA SER A 65 9.14 7.95 3.39
C SER A 65 7.91 8.17 4.25
N ALA A 66 7.18 9.23 3.93
CA ALA A 66 5.84 9.49 4.37
C ALA A 66 4.89 9.38 3.16
N TRP A 67 3.82 8.62 3.31
CA TRP A 67 2.70 8.58 2.38
C TRP A 67 1.43 9.02 3.13
N GLY A 68 0.42 9.50 2.42
CA GLY A 68 -0.87 9.71 3.03
C GLY A 68 -2.02 9.56 2.06
N ASN A 69 -3.24 9.50 2.60
CA ASN A 69 -4.48 9.49 1.83
C ASN A 69 -5.42 10.61 2.31
N TYR A 70 -6.01 11.32 1.36
CA TYR A 70 -7.07 12.27 1.63
C TYR A 70 -8.21 12.13 0.60
N GLY A 71 -9.36 11.67 1.08
CA GLY A 71 -10.60 11.58 0.29
C GLY A 71 -11.13 12.96 -0.09
N LEU A 72 -11.49 13.12 -1.36
CA LEU A 72 -11.95 14.38 -1.96
C LEU A 72 -13.46 14.41 -2.19
N SER A 73 -14.09 13.25 -2.41
CA SER A 73 -15.51 13.15 -2.69
C SER A 73 -16.36 12.79 -1.47
N ASN A 74 -15.77 12.23 -0.43
CA ASN A 74 -16.47 11.73 0.74
C ASN A 74 -15.80 12.18 2.03
N SER A 75 -16.53 12.93 2.85
CA SER A 75 -16.03 13.47 4.13
C SER A 75 -16.02 12.45 5.26
N ASP A 76 -16.60 11.26 5.04
CA ASP A 76 -16.53 10.13 5.96
C ASP A 76 -15.28 9.27 5.77
N ASP A 77 -14.50 9.49 4.70
CA ASP A 77 -13.24 8.81 4.48
C ASP A 77 -12.22 9.12 5.59
N ASN A 78 -11.50 8.09 6.02
CA ASN A 78 -10.40 8.28 6.98
C ASN A 78 -9.27 9.06 6.31
N LYS A 79 -8.58 9.87 7.11
CA LYS A 79 -7.27 10.40 6.73
C LYS A 79 -6.22 9.37 7.10
N GLU A 80 -5.23 9.20 6.24
CA GLU A 80 -4.14 8.25 6.47
C GLU A 80 -2.79 8.93 6.36
N ILE A 81 -1.87 8.54 7.23
CA ILE A 81 -0.46 8.93 7.24
C ILE A 81 0.35 7.70 7.57
N ASP A 82 1.26 7.35 6.67
CA ASP A 82 2.09 6.16 6.79
C ASP A 82 3.55 6.55 6.72
N ILE A 83 4.32 6.14 7.73
CA ILE A 83 5.76 6.39 7.78
C ILE A 83 6.48 5.07 7.61
N THR A 84 7.25 4.94 6.54
CA THR A 84 7.99 3.71 6.20
C THR A 84 9.49 3.94 6.29
N LEU A 85 10.18 3.08 7.04
CA LEU A 85 11.63 2.90 6.99
C LEU A 85 11.91 1.62 6.20
N GLY A 86 12.63 1.73 5.08
CA GLY A 86 12.93 0.62 4.19
C GLY A 86 14.43 0.43 3.98
N TYR A 87 14.82 -0.79 3.61
CA TYR A 87 16.14 -1.09 3.09
C TYR A 87 16.05 -2.04 1.90
N THR A 88 16.70 -1.67 0.79
CA THR A 88 16.76 -2.46 -0.44
C THR A 88 18.19 -2.67 -0.90
N THR A 89 18.53 -3.90 -1.28
CA THR A 89 19.81 -4.25 -1.89
C THR A 89 19.66 -5.42 -2.86
N GLY A 90 20.09 -5.23 -4.11
CA GLY A 90 19.78 -6.17 -5.19
C GLY A 90 18.27 -6.36 -5.33
N GLY A 91 17.81 -7.62 -5.40
CA GLY A 91 16.38 -7.94 -5.38
C GLY A 91 15.75 -7.94 -3.99
N PHE A 92 16.54 -7.96 -2.91
CA PHE A 92 16.04 -8.05 -1.54
C PHE A 92 15.51 -6.70 -1.04
N ASN A 93 14.37 -6.72 -0.35
CA ASN A 93 13.87 -5.57 0.39
C ASN A 93 13.26 -5.98 1.74
N VAL A 94 13.37 -5.09 2.72
CA VAL A 94 12.77 -5.20 4.05
C VAL A 94 12.35 -3.82 4.51
N GLY A 95 11.33 -3.75 5.37
CA GLY A 95 10.90 -2.48 5.90
C GLY A 95 9.98 -2.61 7.09
N ILE A 96 9.74 -1.47 7.73
CA ILE A 96 8.76 -1.28 8.78
C ILE A 96 7.93 -0.06 8.41
N THR A 97 6.62 -0.21 8.46
CA THR A 97 5.69 0.89 8.29
C THR A 97 4.87 1.10 9.55
N ASP A 98 4.74 2.36 9.96
CA ASP A 98 3.78 2.83 10.95
C ASP A 98 2.58 3.44 10.22
N TYR A 99 1.44 2.76 10.31
CA TYR A 99 0.17 3.18 9.74
C TYR A 99 -0.63 3.98 10.74
N TRP A 100 -1.12 5.14 10.34
CA TRP A 100 -2.13 5.88 11.09
C TRP A 100 -3.29 6.26 10.17
N SER A 101 -4.45 5.67 10.38
CA SER A 101 -5.67 5.95 9.62
C SER A 101 -6.86 6.12 10.54
N ALA A 102 -7.45 7.32 10.50
CA ALA A 102 -8.59 7.68 11.34
C ALA A 102 -9.33 8.91 10.80
N LYS A 103 -10.64 8.95 11.02
CA LYS A 103 -11.44 10.17 10.89
C LYS A 103 -11.20 11.13 12.07
N GLU A 104 -11.16 10.56 13.28
CA GLU A 104 -10.92 11.26 14.54
C GLU A 104 -9.95 10.43 15.40
N GLY A 105 -9.00 11.09 16.06
CA GLY A 105 -8.02 10.40 16.89
C GLY A 105 -6.81 11.26 17.19
N LYS A 106 -6.00 10.84 18.18
CA LYS A 106 -4.74 11.51 18.51
C LYS A 106 -3.59 10.80 17.79
N TYR A 107 -2.99 11.45 16.80
CA TYR A 107 -1.79 10.94 16.12
C TYR A 107 -0.66 10.63 17.11
N PHE A 108 -0.40 11.48 18.11
CA PHE A 108 0.70 11.20 19.05
C PHE A 108 0.37 10.17 20.16
N SER A 109 -0.70 9.38 20.01
CA SER A 109 -1.10 8.37 21.00
C SER A 109 -0.52 7.00 20.68
N TYR A 110 0.61 6.67 21.30
CA TYR A 110 1.28 5.35 21.18
C TYR A 110 1.04 4.41 22.36
N ALA A 111 0.16 4.80 23.29
CA ALA A 111 -0.12 4.00 24.48
C ALA A 111 -0.80 2.67 24.11
N SER A 112 -0.39 1.58 24.78
CA SER A 112 -0.97 0.26 24.59
C SER A 112 -2.49 0.28 24.78
N HIS A 113 -3.20 -0.43 23.91
CA HIS A 113 -4.68 -0.52 23.86
C HIS A 113 -5.42 0.82 23.65
N LYS A 114 -4.71 1.90 23.31
CA LYS A 114 -5.28 3.23 23.00
C LYS A 114 -4.81 3.80 21.67
N THR A 115 -3.70 3.28 21.16
CA THR A 115 -3.16 3.72 19.87
C THR A 115 -4.08 3.31 18.73
N LEU A 116 -4.16 4.18 17.72
CA LEU A 116 -4.72 3.84 16.42
C LEU A 116 -3.62 3.42 15.44
N HIS A 117 -2.35 3.47 15.83
CA HIS A 117 -1.26 3.08 14.96
C HIS A 117 -1.23 1.57 14.75
N VAL A 118 -0.84 1.12 13.56
CA VAL A 118 -0.54 -0.29 13.25
C VAL A 118 0.87 -0.36 12.69
N PHE A 119 1.70 -1.21 13.30
CA PHE A 119 3.07 -1.39 12.83
C PHE A 119 3.16 -2.67 12.02
N GLU A 120 3.50 -2.54 10.74
CA GLU A 120 3.70 -3.64 9.79
C GLU A 120 5.19 -3.79 9.48
N ALA A 121 5.68 -5.02 9.46
CA ALA A 121 6.99 -5.34 8.91
C ALA A 121 6.81 -6.05 7.57
N ASN A 122 7.67 -5.75 6.62
CA ASN A 122 7.70 -6.43 5.33
C ASN A 122 9.06 -7.03 5.03
N ILE A 123 9.05 -8.12 4.26
CA ILE A 123 10.23 -8.73 3.66
C ILE A 123 9.85 -9.23 2.27
N GLY A 124 10.76 -9.11 1.32
CA GLY A 124 10.57 -9.76 0.05
C GLY A 124 11.74 -9.66 -0.89
N TYR A 125 11.51 -10.19 -2.09
CA TYR A 125 12.55 -10.38 -3.08
C TYR A 125 12.00 -10.24 -4.50
N ASP A 126 12.67 -9.44 -5.31
CA ASP A 126 12.46 -9.35 -6.76
C ASP A 126 13.42 -10.29 -7.49
N PHE A 127 12.85 -11.30 -8.18
CA PHE A 127 13.61 -12.28 -8.95
C PHE A 127 13.80 -11.85 -10.42
N GLY A 128 13.21 -10.74 -10.85
CA GLY A 128 13.18 -10.25 -12.23
C GLY A 128 11.81 -10.46 -12.89
N PRO A 129 11.43 -11.70 -13.27
CA PRO A 129 10.13 -11.95 -13.90
C PRO A 129 8.97 -11.97 -12.91
N VAL A 130 9.27 -12.20 -11.62
CA VAL A 130 8.30 -12.25 -10.53
C VAL A 130 8.95 -11.66 -9.28
N ALA A 131 8.20 -10.90 -8.50
CA ALA A 131 8.57 -10.49 -7.15
C ALA A 131 7.61 -11.10 -6.14
N LEU A 132 8.11 -11.37 -4.93
CA LEU A 132 7.33 -11.90 -3.81
C LEU A 132 7.53 -11.03 -2.58
N GLN A 133 6.43 -10.60 -1.98
CA GLN A 133 6.43 -9.78 -0.76
C GLN A 133 5.58 -10.43 0.33
N TRP A 134 6.06 -10.40 1.56
CA TRP A 134 5.36 -10.79 2.76
C TRP A 134 5.28 -9.61 3.73
N TYR A 135 4.13 -9.47 4.36
CA TYR A 135 3.80 -8.38 5.27
C TYR A 135 3.15 -8.94 6.53
N THR A 136 3.50 -8.41 7.71
CA THR A 136 2.91 -8.79 9.01
C THR A 136 2.76 -7.59 9.92
N ASN A 137 1.53 -7.32 10.35
CA ASN A 137 1.24 -6.43 11.46
C ASN A 137 1.77 -7.07 12.76
N PHE A 138 2.75 -6.45 13.41
CA PHE A 138 3.38 -7.00 14.61
C PHE A 138 3.05 -6.23 15.90
N ALA A 139 2.58 -4.99 15.79
CA ALA A 139 2.21 -4.17 16.95
C ALA A 139 1.08 -3.18 16.64
N GLY A 140 0.59 -2.47 17.66
CA GLY A 140 -0.46 -1.46 17.51
C GLY A 140 -1.88 -2.04 17.45
N ALA A 141 -2.78 -1.36 16.76
CA ALA A 141 -4.20 -1.66 16.59
C ALA A 141 -4.47 -2.72 15.50
N ASP A 142 -3.66 -3.79 15.48
CA ASP A 142 -3.86 -4.93 14.58
C ASP A 142 -5.22 -5.61 14.81
N GLY A 143 -5.69 -6.34 13.80
CA GLY A 143 -6.90 -7.15 13.87
C GLY A 143 -6.81 -8.34 14.83
N LEU A 144 -7.94 -9.03 14.97
CA LEU A 144 -8.14 -10.17 15.85
C LEU A 144 -8.34 -11.46 15.05
N ASN A 145 -7.82 -12.57 15.58
CA ASN A 145 -8.04 -13.90 15.05
C ASN A 145 -9.39 -14.48 15.54
N LYS A 146 -9.66 -15.75 15.20
CA LYS A 146 -10.90 -16.45 15.61
C LYS A 146 -11.08 -16.61 17.12
N SER A 147 -10.00 -16.60 17.89
CA SER A 147 -10.00 -16.69 19.35
C SER A 147 -10.18 -15.32 20.02
N GLY A 148 -10.15 -14.23 19.26
CA GLY A 148 -10.19 -12.86 19.78
C GLY A 148 -8.83 -12.33 20.24
N ASP A 149 -7.74 -13.04 19.97
CA ASP A 149 -6.37 -12.57 20.22
C ASP A 149 -5.84 -11.79 19.00
N ARG A 150 -4.75 -11.03 19.18
CA ARG A 150 -4.06 -10.36 18.06
C ARG A 150 -3.79 -11.35 16.92
N ALA A 151 -4.17 -10.98 15.71
CA ALA A 151 -4.06 -11.85 14.55
C ALA A 151 -2.65 -11.96 13.98
N TYR A 152 -1.80 -10.96 14.24
CA TYR A 152 -0.58 -10.73 13.48
C TYR A 152 -0.90 -10.65 11.99
N SER A 153 -1.92 -9.86 11.65
CA SER A 153 -2.54 -9.88 10.32
C SER A 153 -1.48 -9.78 9.25
N SER A 154 -1.48 -10.74 8.33
CA SER A 154 -0.45 -10.85 7.31
C SER A 154 -1.02 -10.89 5.93
N TYR A 155 -0.17 -10.54 4.98
CA TYR A 155 -0.48 -10.54 3.57
C TYR A 155 0.74 -10.98 2.78
N VAL A 156 0.53 -11.80 1.76
CA VAL A 156 1.55 -12.21 0.81
C VAL A 156 1.09 -11.88 -0.59
N GLU A 157 1.99 -11.37 -1.43
CA GLU A 157 1.68 -11.06 -2.82
C GLU A 157 2.83 -11.46 -3.74
N ALA A 158 2.46 -12.14 -4.82
CA ALA A 158 3.32 -12.34 -5.97
C ALA A 158 2.90 -11.38 -7.07
N SER A 159 3.86 -10.67 -7.65
CA SER A 159 3.63 -9.75 -8.77
C SER A 159 4.57 -10.08 -9.93
N ALA A 160 4.11 -9.83 -11.15
CA ALA A 160 4.84 -10.09 -12.38
C ALA A 160 4.77 -8.86 -13.30
N PRO A 161 5.86 -8.07 -13.41
CA PRO A 161 5.92 -6.95 -14.33
C PRO A 161 6.20 -7.43 -15.76
N PHE A 162 5.57 -6.79 -16.75
CA PHE A 162 5.85 -7.04 -18.17
C PHE A 162 5.53 -5.81 -19.02
N LYS A 163 6.13 -5.73 -20.22
CA LYS A 163 5.87 -4.64 -21.19
C LYS A 163 5.01 -5.17 -22.32
N LEU A 164 3.91 -4.48 -22.64
CA LEU A 164 3.03 -4.84 -23.74
C LEU A 164 2.30 -3.61 -24.29
N ALA A 165 2.23 -3.50 -25.62
CA ALA A 165 1.52 -2.42 -26.32
C ALA A 165 1.93 -0.98 -25.92
N GLY A 166 3.20 -0.79 -25.54
CA GLY A 166 3.72 0.52 -25.12
C GLY A 166 3.25 0.97 -23.75
N CYS A 167 2.77 0.04 -22.91
CA CYS A 167 2.51 0.26 -21.49
C CYS A 167 3.36 -0.68 -20.63
N ASP A 168 3.62 -0.23 -19.41
CA ASP A 168 4.18 -1.02 -18.33
C ASP A 168 3.05 -1.69 -17.58
N TRP A 169 3.03 -3.02 -17.57
CA TRP A 169 1.99 -3.82 -16.93
C TRP A 169 2.52 -4.49 -15.67
N THR A 170 1.62 -4.73 -14.72
CA THR A 170 1.88 -5.55 -13.54
C THR A 170 0.66 -6.40 -13.26
N ALA A 171 0.83 -7.72 -13.34
CA ALA A 171 -0.16 -8.67 -12.82
C ALA A 171 0.21 -9.03 -11.38
N ALA A 172 -0.77 -9.17 -10.49
CA ALA A 172 -0.51 -9.60 -9.11
C ALA A 172 -1.59 -10.54 -8.58
N VAL A 173 -1.19 -11.45 -7.70
CA VAL A 173 -2.08 -12.23 -6.86
C VAL A 173 -1.62 -12.16 -5.42
N GLY A 174 -2.54 -11.83 -4.53
CA GLY A 174 -2.26 -11.67 -3.12
C GLY A 174 -3.30 -12.33 -2.22
N ALA A 175 -2.81 -12.79 -1.08
CA ALA A 175 -3.57 -13.59 -0.15
C ALA A 175 -3.25 -13.24 1.29
N VAL A 176 -4.26 -13.42 2.13
CA VAL A 176 -4.14 -13.43 3.57
C VAL A 176 -3.91 -14.89 3.99
N PRO A 177 -2.82 -15.22 4.69
CA PRO A 177 -2.44 -16.60 4.97
C PRO A 177 -3.27 -17.25 6.09
N TYR A 178 -3.86 -16.45 6.99
CA TYR A 178 -4.59 -16.94 8.16
C TYR A 178 -5.67 -15.97 8.63
N ALA A 179 -6.51 -16.44 9.55
CA ALA A 179 -7.71 -15.72 9.95
C ALA A 179 -7.40 -14.39 10.66
N THR A 180 -8.07 -13.33 10.21
CA THR A 180 -7.97 -11.98 10.78
C THR A 180 -9.20 -11.16 10.39
N ASP A 181 -9.64 -10.25 11.27
CA ASP A 181 -10.65 -9.24 10.93
C ASP A 181 -10.06 -7.94 10.34
N PHE A 182 -8.74 -7.86 10.20
CA PHE A 182 -8.04 -6.73 9.56
C PHE A 182 -8.21 -6.72 8.04
N TYR A 183 -8.32 -7.90 7.42
CA TYR A 183 -8.61 -8.02 6.00
C TYR A 183 -10.03 -8.56 5.82
N ALA A 184 -10.83 -7.87 5.00
CA ALA A 184 -12.24 -8.20 4.82
C ALA A 184 -12.45 -9.70 4.45
N ASN A 185 -13.31 -10.37 5.24
CA ASN A 185 -13.72 -11.78 5.07
C ASN A 185 -12.59 -12.84 5.13
N ALA A 186 -11.49 -12.61 5.83
CA ALA A 186 -10.44 -13.62 6.02
C ALA A 186 -10.70 -14.56 7.24
N ASN A 187 -11.54 -15.60 7.06
CA ASN A 187 -11.75 -16.64 8.08
C ASN A 187 -10.69 -17.76 8.07
N GLY A 188 -9.53 -17.53 7.47
CA GLY A 188 -8.48 -18.50 7.21
C GLY A 188 -7.62 -18.01 6.05
N PHE A 189 -7.05 -18.93 5.27
CA PHE A 189 -6.44 -18.57 4.00
C PHE A 189 -7.50 -17.97 3.06
N ALA A 190 -7.22 -16.80 2.49
CA ALA A 190 -8.11 -16.12 1.57
C ALA A 190 -7.32 -15.37 0.48
N VAL A 191 -7.65 -15.61 -0.79
CA VAL A 191 -7.17 -14.75 -1.88
C VAL A 191 -8.00 -13.47 -1.85
N THR A 192 -7.34 -12.35 -1.58
CA THR A 192 -8.00 -11.05 -1.46
C THR A 192 -7.70 -10.13 -2.63
N ASN A 193 -6.65 -10.40 -3.41
CA ASN A 193 -6.27 -9.56 -4.53
C ASN A 193 -5.92 -10.41 -5.76
N VAL A 194 -6.58 -10.15 -6.87
CA VAL A 194 -6.17 -10.57 -8.21
C VAL A 194 -6.25 -9.34 -9.07
N SER A 195 -5.11 -8.82 -9.53
CA SER A 195 -5.08 -7.51 -10.20
C SER A 195 -4.23 -7.49 -11.46
N LEU A 196 -4.57 -6.54 -12.32
CA LEU A 196 -3.79 -6.15 -13.48
C LEU A 196 -3.77 -4.63 -13.55
N LYS A 197 -2.58 -4.04 -13.46
CA LYS A 197 -2.34 -2.60 -13.62
C LYS A 197 -1.57 -2.35 -14.91
N ALA A 198 -1.94 -1.29 -15.63
CA ALA A 198 -1.19 -0.74 -16.74
C ALA A 198 -0.82 0.71 -16.43
N GLU A 199 0.40 1.10 -16.75
CA GLU A 199 0.92 2.45 -16.61
C GLU A 199 1.58 2.91 -17.91
N LYS A 200 1.44 4.20 -18.20
CA LYS A 200 2.08 4.85 -19.35
C LYS A 200 2.43 6.28 -19.02
N GLU A 201 3.66 6.67 -19.32
CA GLU A 201 4.06 8.07 -19.26
C GLU A 201 3.51 8.86 -20.44
N ILE A 202 2.76 9.92 -20.14
CA ILE A 202 2.24 10.85 -21.14
C ILE A 202 3.11 12.10 -21.15
N THR A 203 3.80 12.37 -22.26
CA THR A 203 4.53 13.62 -22.44
C THR A 203 3.55 14.77 -22.67
N VAL A 204 3.45 15.68 -21.70
CA VAL A 204 2.57 16.86 -21.78
C VAL A 204 3.35 18.04 -22.37
N THR A 205 4.58 18.24 -21.91
CA THR A 205 5.52 19.23 -22.46
C THR A 205 6.92 18.62 -22.56
N LYS A 206 7.88 19.37 -23.12
CA LYS A 206 9.28 18.93 -23.17
C LYS A 206 9.91 18.69 -21.79
N SER A 207 9.37 19.30 -20.74
CA SER A 207 9.90 19.23 -19.37
C SER A 207 8.91 18.61 -18.39
N PHE A 208 7.77 18.11 -18.85
CA PHE A 208 6.73 17.57 -17.98
C PHE A 208 6.10 16.31 -18.59
N THR A 209 6.21 15.22 -17.83
CA THR A 209 5.57 13.93 -18.11
C THR A 209 4.61 13.59 -17.00
N LEU A 210 3.46 13.02 -17.36
CA LEU A 210 2.43 12.58 -16.44
C LEU A 210 2.30 11.05 -16.52
N PRO A 211 2.77 10.30 -15.53
CA PRO A 211 2.41 8.89 -15.38
C PRO A 211 0.90 8.75 -15.25
N LEU A 212 0.29 8.03 -16.19
CA LEU A 212 -1.14 7.70 -16.20
C LEU A 212 -1.28 6.20 -16.00
N PHE A 213 -2.19 5.78 -15.14
CA PHE A 213 -2.43 4.36 -14.91
C PHE A 213 -3.90 4.00 -14.80
N ALA A 214 -4.18 2.73 -15.09
CA ALA A 214 -5.46 2.10 -14.81
C ALA A 214 -5.22 0.70 -14.28
N SER A 215 -6.06 0.24 -13.36
CA SER A 215 -5.98 -1.10 -12.80
C SER A 215 -7.35 -1.70 -12.57
N ILE A 216 -7.51 -2.96 -12.97
CA ILE A 216 -8.63 -3.80 -12.56
C ILE A 216 -8.17 -4.72 -11.44
N SER A 217 -8.96 -4.87 -10.39
CA SER A 217 -8.71 -5.82 -9.32
C SER A 217 -9.99 -6.52 -8.91
N ALA A 218 -9.87 -7.78 -8.50
CA ALA A 218 -10.95 -8.55 -7.91
C ALA A 218 -10.50 -9.08 -6.55
N ASN A 219 -11.42 -9.10 -5.60
CA ASN A 219 -11.26 -9.73 -4.30
C ASN A 219 -12.17 -10.96 -4.22
N PRO A 220 -11.65 -12.17 -4.51
CA PRO A 220 -12.44 -13.40 -4.45
C PRO A 220 -13.08 -13.66 -3.08
N SER A 221 -12.41 -13.28 -1.99
CA SER A 221 -12.91 -13.46 -0.62
C SER A 221 -14.18 -12.64 -0.33
N THR A 222 -14.26 -11.43 -0.88
CA THR A 222 -15.43 -10.54 -0.69
C THR A 222 -16.37 -10.50 -1.90
N GLN A 223 -16.02 -11.18 -3.00
CA GLN A 223 -16.72 -11.15 -4.29
C GLN A 223 -16.91 -9.73 -4.85
N LYS A 224 -15.94 -8.84 -4.59
CA LYS A 224 -15.93 -7.46 -5.10
C LYS A 224 -14.93 -7.31 -6.22
N ALA A 225 -15.17 -6.34 -7.09
CA ALA A 225 -14.24 -5.95 -8.14
C ALA A 225 -14.17 -4.41 -8.22
N TYR A 226 -13.01 -3.92 -8.62
CA TYR A 226 -12.69 -2.50 -8.67
C TYR A 226 -12.00 -2.19 -9.98
N PHE A 227 -12.35 -1.05 -10.58
CA PHE A 227 -11.66 -0.53 -11.75
C PHE A 227 -11.23 0.90 -11.47
N VAL A 228 -9.94 1.07 -11.28
CA VAL A 228 -9.33 2.32 -10.82
C VAL A 228 -8.58 2.95 -11.98
N PHE A 229 -8.79 4.25 -12.13
CA PHE A 229 -7.98 5.16 -12.93
C PHE A 229 -7.23 6.11 -12.00
N GLY A 230 -6.00 6.46 -12.36
CA GLY A 230 -5.24 7.50 -11.67
C GLY A 230 -4.05 8.05 -12.45
N PHE A 231 -3.42 9.07 -11.88
CA PHE A 231 -2.19 9.66 -12.40
C PHE A 231 -1.30 10.14 -11.26
N THR A 232 0.00 10.25 -11.54
CA THR A 232 1.01 10.70 -10.56
C THR A 232 1.53 12.08 -10.94
N LEU A 233 1.43 13.04 -10.03
CA LEU A 233 2.16 14.30 -10.13
C LEU A 233 3.54 14.14 -9.51
N ARG A 234 4.58 14.53 -10.23
CA ARG A 234 5.97 14.60 -9.76
C ARG A 234 6.69 15.79 -10.44
N PRO A 235 7.57 16.51 -9.72
CA PRO A 235 8.29 17.68 -10.22
C PRO A 235 9.34 17.35 -11.28
#